data_AF-A0A4Q5LCP2-F1
#
_entry.id   AF-A0A4Q5LCP2-F1
#
_cell.length_a   1.000
_cell.length_b   1.000
_cell.length_c   1.000
_cell.angle_alpha   90.00
_cell.angle_beta   90.00
_cell.angle_gamma   90.00
#
_symmetry.space_group_name_H-M   'P 1'
#
loop_
_entity.id
_entity.type
_entity.pdbx_description
1 polymer ?
#
loop_
_entity_poly.entity_id
_entity_poly.type
_entity_poly.pdbx_seq_one_letter_code
_entity_poly.pdbx_strand_id
1 'polypeptide(L)'
;MKQIPEIKLVPKPETEEAKAAVGYQWNEVAGTRHKLGGKPDSAFGVEYPKCEECSQTMTFYAQIDSIGDDYDLADCCVIHVFVCLDCFTTVSMINQCPA
;
A
#
# COMPACT_ATOMS: atom_id res chain seq x y z
N MET A 1 4.25 16.41 -9.67
CA MET A 1 4.18 15.01 -9.22
C MET A 1 4.55 14.08 -10.37
N LYS A 2 5.59 13.26 -10.19
CA LYS A 2 5.99 12.25 -11.19
C LYS A 2 5.17 10.99 -10.97
N GLN A 3 4.66 10.35 -12.02
CA GLN A 3 3.97 9.07 -11.88
C GLN A 3 4.95 7.92 -12.09
N ILE A 4 5.06 7.04 -11.11
CA ILE A 4 5.79 5.78 -11.22
C ILE A 4 4.85 4.79 -11.94
N PRO A 5 5.32 4.00 -12.92
CA PRO A 5 4.49 2.95 -13.51
C PRO A 5 4.05 1.95 -12.44
N GLU A 6 2.88 1.34 -12.61
CA GLU A 6 2.42 0.31 -11.68
C GLU A 6 3.27 -0.95 -11.83
N ILE A 7 3.79 -1.44 -10.71
CA ILE A 7 4.61 -2.65 -10.63
C ILE A 7 4.01 -3.52 -9.52
N LYS A 8 3.51 -4.70 -9.89
CA LYS A 8 2.99 -5.65 -8.93
C LYS A 8 4.08 -6.11 -7.97
N LEU A 9 3.79 -6.11 -6.67
CA LEU A 9 4.63 -6.78 -5.69
C LEU A 9 3.93 -8.09 -5.26
N VAL A 10 4.70 -9.17 -5.22
CA VAL A 10 4.21 -10.48 -4.81
C VAL A 10 5.04 -10.93 -3.62
N PRO A 11 4.44 -11.12 -2.44
CA PRO A 11 5.12 -11.72 -1.29
C PRO A 11 5.71 -13.08 -1.67
N LYS A 12 6.97 -13.31 -1.29
CA LYS A 12 7.66 -14.58 -1.50
C LYS A 12 8.21 -15.09 -0.16
N PRO A 13 7.34 -15.62 0.72
CA PRO A 13 7.76 -16.11 2.02
C PRO A 13 8.67 -17.34 1.88
N GLU A 14 9.78 -17.36 2.64
CA GLU A 14 10.79 -18.42 2.56
C GLU A 14 10.65 -19.47 3.68
N THR A 15 10.18 -19.07 4.85
CA THR A 15 9.99 -19.95 6.02
C THR A 15 8.55 -20.45 6.12
N GLU A 16 8.34 -21.58 6.81
CA GLU A 16 6.98 -22.09 7.07
C GLU A 16 6.15 -21.11 7.91
N GLU A 17 6.77 -20.43 8.88
CA GLU A 17 6.15 -19.37 9.66
C GLU A 17 5.67 -18.21 8.77
N ALA A 18 6.52 -17.74 7.84
CA ALA A 18 6.14 -16.66 6.93
C ALA A 18 5.06 -17.10 5.92
N LYS A 19 5.05 -18.36 5.49
CA LYS A 19 4.00 -18.91 4.63
C LYS A 19 2.66 -18.96 5.37
N ALA A 20 2.66 -19.29 6.65
CA ALA A 20 1.46 -19.34 7.47
C ALA A 20 0.87 -17.95 7.76
N ALA A 21 1.70 -16.90 7.81
CA ALA A 21 1.23 -15.51 7.92
C ALA A 21 0.59 -14.97 6.62
N VAL A 22 0.94 -15.60 5.49
CA VAL A 22 0.47 -15.47 4.10
C VAL A 22 -1.03 -15.57 3.82
N GLY A 23 -1.84 -14.53 3.87
CA GLY A 23 -3.19 -14.53 3.28
C GLY A 23 -4.33 -14.89 4.26
N TYR A 24 -5.53 -15.09 3.70
CA TYR A 24 -6.77 -15.20 4.47
C TYR A 24 -7.50 -16.53 4.22
N GLN A 25 -8.18 -17.01 5.26
CA GLN A 25 -9.03 -18.19 5.17
C GLN A 25 -10.26 -17.98 4.27
N TRP A 26 -10.82 -16.76 4.26
CA TRP A 26 -12.11 -16.46 3.62
C TRP A 26 -12.08 -15.29 2.62
N ASN A 27 -10.89 -14.83 2.24
CA ASN A 27 -10.70 -13.69 1.32
C ASN A 27 -9.53 -13.98 0.36
N GLU A 28 -9.82 -14.10 -0.93
CA GLU A 28 -8.80 -14.40 -1.94
C GLU A 28 -8.08 -13.15 -2.48
N VAL A 29 -8.58 -11.96 -2.15
CA VAL A 29 -8.09 -10.69 -2.70
C VAL A 29 -7.19 -9.97 -1.70
N ALA A 30 -7.58 -9.89 -0.43
CA ALA A 30 -6.78 -9.27 0.62
C ALA A 30 -5.43 -10.01 0.79
N GLY A 31 -4.37 -9.24 1.02
CA GLY A 31 -3.00 -9.75 1.03
C GLY A 31 -2.37 -9.98 -0.34
N THR A 32 -3.09 -9.72 -1.41
CA THR A 32 -2.54 -9.81 -2.76
C THR A 32 -2.33 -8.44 -3.41
N ARG A 33 -2.88 -7.34 -2.87
CA ARG A 33 -2.96 -6.04 -3.56
C ARG A 33 -1.71 -5.17 -3.41
N HIS A 34 -0.56 -5.75 -3.06
CA HIS A 34 0.69 -5.02 -2.98
C HIS A 34 1.16 -4.50 -4.36
N LYS A 35 1.63 -3.25 -4.42
CA LYS A 35 2.22 -2.66 -5.64
C LYS A 35 3.14 -1.47 -5.35
N LEU A 36 4.02 -1.17 -6.30
CA LEU A 36 4.75 0.09 -6.41
C LEU A 36 4.14 0.93 -7.51
N GLY A 37 4.11 2.25 -7.32
CA GLY A 37 3.63 3.20 -8.32
C GLY A 37 2.20 2.92 -8.80
N GLY A 38 1.82 3.53 -9.93
CA GLY A 38 0.45 3.52 -10.42
C GLY A 38 -0.41 4.55 -9.69
N LYS A 39 -1.62 4.14 -9.34
CA LYS A 39 -2.54 4.92 -8.50
C LYS A 39 -2.89 4.11 -7.25
N PRO A 40 -3.09 4.75 -6.09
CA PRO A 40 -3.58 4.05 -4.91
C PRO A 40 -4.97 3.47 -5.19
N ASP A 41 -5.20 2.22 -4.79
CA ASP A 41 -6.51 1.60 -4.85
C ASP A 41 -7.28 1.97 -3.59
N SER A 42 -8.48 2.55 -3.74
CA SER A 42 -9.30 2.92 -2.59
C SER A 42 -10.78 2.89 -2.93
N ALA A 43 -11.59 2.45 -1.97
CA ALA A 43 -13.04 2.43 -2.08
C ALA A 43 -13.66 3.84 -2.14
N PHE A 44 -12.99 4.83 -1.54
CA PHE A 44 -13.50 6.20 -1.43
C PHE A 44 -12.58 7.25 -2.08
N GLY A 45 -11.57 6.79 -2.83
CA GLY A 45 -10.51 7.65 -3.35
C GLY A 45 -9.50 8.07 -2.27
N VAL A 46 -8.40 8.69 -2.70
CA VAL A 46 -7.32 9.12 -1.81
C VAL A 46 -6.92 10.55 -2.14
N GLU A 47 -6.90 11.40 -1.11
CA GLU A 47 -6.31 12.73 -1.20
C GLU A 47 -4.79 12.62 -1.07
N TYR A 48 -4.06 13.12 -2.06
CA TYR A 48 -2.61 13.05 -2.07
C TYR A 48 -2.03 14.11 -1.12
N PRO A 49 -1.16 13.72 -0.17
CA PRO A 49 -0.58 14.67 0.77
C PRO A 49 0.36 15.67 0.07
N LYS A 50 0.51 16.84 0.68
CA LYS A 50 1.53 17.82 0.32
C LYS A 50 2.75 17.63 1.22
N CYS A 51 3.94 17.79 0.66
CA CYS A 51 5.18 17.78 1.42
C CYS A 51 5.22 18.99 2.37
N GLU A 52 5.53 18.77 3.65
CA GLU A 52 5.60 19.84 4.65
C GLU A 52 6.74 20.85 4.37
N GLU A 53 7.80 20.41 3.68
CA GLU A 53 8.97 21.25 3.41
C GLU A 53 8.80 22.14 2.18
N CYS A 54 8.29 21.59 1.06
CA CYS A 54 8.21 22.30 -0.22
C CYS A 54 6.77 22.56 -0.69
N SER A 55 5.76 22.12 0.06
CA SER A 55 4.33 22.25 -0.24
C SER A 55 3.85 21.60 -1.54
N GLN A 56 4.71 20.86 -2.24
CA GLN A 56 4.33 20.15 -3.46
C GLN A 56 3.55 18.86 -3.15
N THR A 57 2.62 18.50 -4.02
CA THR A 57 1.91 17.21 -3.97
C THR A 57 2.91 16.05 -4.10
N MET A 58 2.86 15.12 -3.14
CA MET A 58 3.77 13.98 -3.06
C MET A 58 3.42 12.92 -4.10
N THR A 59 4.40 12.10 -4.46
CA THR A 59 4.24 11.00 -5.42
C THR A 59 3.76 9.75 -4.70
N PHE A 60 2.71 9.09 -5.20
CA PHE A 60 2.34 7.76 -4.74
C PHE A 60 3.46 6.76 -5.05
N TYR A 61 3.99 6.13 -4.02
CA TYR A 61 5.17 5.29 -4.10
C TYR A 61 4.83 3.80 -4.00
N ALA A 62 3.98 3.44 -3.03
CA ALA A 62 3.62 2.04 -2.80
C ALA A 62 2.26 1.88 -2.13
N GLN A 63 1.64 0.73 -2.38
CA GLN A 63 0.53 0.19 -1.62
C GLN A 63 0.98 -1.13 -1.01
N ILE A 64 0.90 -1.22 0.31
CA ILE A 64 1.19 -2.43 1.07
C ILE A 64 -0.13 -2.89 1.68
N ASP A 65 -0.61 -4.04 1.22
CA ASP A 65 -1.84 -4.65 1.71
C ASP A 65 -1.65 -5.22 3.13
N SER A 66 -2.78 -5.56 3.79
CA SER A 66 -2.77 -6.47 4.93
C SER A 66 -2.01 -7.76 4.60
N ILE A 67 -1.45 -8.46 5.58
CA ILE A 67 -0.61 -9.63 5.31
C ILE A 67 -1.43 -10.93 5.31
N GLY A 68 -2.37 -11.06 6.24
CA GLY A 68 -3.21 -12.25 6.42
C GLY A 68 -4.08 -12.13 7.68
N ASP A 69 -4.82 -13.19 8.03
CA ASP A 69 -5.79 -13.17 9.15
C ASP A 69 -5.19 -12.65 10.48
N ASP A 70 -3.96 -13.07 10.81
CA ASP A 70 -3.28 -12.69 12.05
C ASP A 70 -2.70 -11.26 12.02
N TYR A 71 -2.57 -10.67 10.83
CA TYR A 71 -1.90 -9.40 10.57
C TYR A 71 -2.77 -8.51 9.67
N ASP A 72 -4.07 -8.49 9.95
CA ASP A 72 -5.04 -7.71 9.20
C ASP A 72 -5.03 -6.23 9.64
N LEU A 73 -5.05 -5.34 8.65
CA LEU A 73 -5.23 -3.92 8.86
C LEU A 73 -6.71 -3.57 8.87
N ALA A 74 -7.32 -3.65 10.04
CA ALA A 74 -8.72 -3.30 10.29
C ALA A 74 -9.73 -4.12 9.47
N ASP A 75 -10.21 -3.62 8.33
CA ASP A 75 -11.19 -4.29 7.46
C ASP A 75 -10.53 -4.56 6.10
N CYS A 76 -9.46 -5.37 6.11
CA CYS A 76 -8.63 -5.62 4.93
C CYS A 76 -8.16 -4.31 4.26
N CYS A 77 -7.71 -3.33 5.05
CA CYS A 77 -7.20 -2.06 4.52
C CYS A 77 -5.78 -2.21 3.95
N VAL A 78 -5.35 -1.19 3.21
CA VAL A 78 -3.99 -1.08 2.70
C VAL A 78 -3.30 0.18 3.23
N ILE A 79 -1.97 0.12 3.33
CA ILE A 79 -1.13 1.29 3.59
C ILE A 79 -0.72 1.90 2.25
N HIS A 80 -1.10 3.14 2.00
CA HIS A 80 -0.56 3.95 0.93
C HIS A 80 0.64 4.75 1.40
N VAL A 81 1.75 4.66 0.68
CA VAL A 81 2.99 5.37 0.96
C VAL A 81 3.20 6.43 -0.13
N PHE A 82 3.44 7.66 0.29
CA PHE A 82 3.71 8.80 -0.57
C PHE A 82 5.10 9.37 -0.26
N VAL A 83 5.81 9.79 -1.31
CA VAL A 83 7.19 10.29 -1.21
C VAL A 83 7.30 11.63 -1.95
N CYS A 84 7.92 12.62 -1.32
CA CYS A 84 8.40 13.81 -2.02
C CYS A 84 9.75 13.48 -2.65
N LEU A 85 9.85 13.46 -3.98
CA LEU A 85 11.10 13.09 -4.66
C LEU A 85 12.17 14.19 -4.66
N ASP A 86 11.81 15.41 -4.24
CA ASP A 86 12.73 16.53 -4.12
C ASP A 86 13.31 16.63 -2.69
N CYS A 87 12.45 16.45 -1.68
CA CYS A 87 12.81 16.56 -0.26
C CYS A 87 13.10 15.21 0.42
N PHE A 88 12.76 14.08 -0.21
CA PHE A 88 12.91 12.72 0.32
C PHE A 88 12.17 12.44 1.65
N THR A 89 11.13 13.20 1.95
CA THR A 89 10.20 12.92 3.06
C THR A 89 9.05 12.01 2.62
N THR A 90 8.43 11.33 3.59
CA THR A 90 7.36 10.35 3.34
C THR A 90 6.13 10.61 4.20
N VAL A 91 4.95 10.30 3.66
CA VAL A 91 3.69 10.24 4.40
C VAL A 91 3.02 8.91 4.10
N SER A 92 2.48 8.25 5.11
CA SER A 92 1.76 6.98 4.96
C SER A 92 0.37 7.05 5.59
N MET A 93 -0.62 6.47 4.92
CA MET A 93 -2.02 6.48 5.31
C MET A 93 -2.62 5.08 5.18
N ILE A 94 -3.46 4.68 6.13
CA ILE A 94 -4.26 3.45 6.01
C ILE A 94 -5.59 3.81 5.36
N ASN A 95 -5.96 3.11 4.28
CA ASN A 95 -7.21 3.32 3.56
C ASN A 95 -7.89 1.99 3.22
N GLN A 96 -9.22 2.01 3.21
CA GLN A 96 -10.00 0.87 2.71
C GLN A 96 -9.84 0.77 1.20
N CYS A 97 -9.46 -0.41 0.74
CA CYS A 97 -9.37 -0.77 -0.66
C CYS A 97 -10.60 -1.64 -1.01
N PRO A 98 -11.17 -1.53 -2.23
CA PRO A 98 -12.25 -2.42 -2.64
C PRO A 98 -11.80 -3.88 -2.48
N ALA A 99 -12.73 -4.70 -1.97
CA ALA A 99 -12.60 -6.14 -1.97
C ALA A 99 -12.67 -6.68 -3.41
#